data_AF-A0A6B9ZDU4-F1
#
_entry.id   AF-A0A6B9ZDU4-F1
#
_cell.length_a   1.000
_cell.length_b   1.000
_cell.length_c   1.000
_cell.angle_alpha   90.00
_cell.angle_beta   90.00
_cell.angle_gamma   90.00
#
_symmetry.space_group_name_H-M   'P 1'
#
loop_
_entity.id
_entity.type
_entity.pdbx_description
1 polymer ?
#
loop_
_entity_poly.entity_id
_entity_poly.type
_entity_poly.pdbx_seq_one_letter_code
_entity_poly.pdbx_strand_id
1 'polypeptide(L)'
;MSKYLDFLQQYPKHLGDPQGVTETEIKAIEQQFNVKLPLAYVEFIAIFGKKKGRILRNYSSEVAYLVQNRKDAVKSAREMGDTAFEIKDSHFFFGQWQGLSSYFFDCSTLEDDPAVYVLDAGKADVFKSSFSQLIREELNKVLKFDGVIKK
;
A
#
# COMPACT_ATOMS: atom_id res chain seq x y z
N MET A 1 -13.72 14.40 6.35
CA MET A 1 -14.16 13.53 5.23
C MET A 1 -12.91 12.98 4.57
N SER A 2 -12.94 11.73 4.11
CA SER A 2 -11.86 11.18 3.27
C SER A 2 -11.90 11.87 1.91
N LYS A 3 -10.74 12.25 1.37
CA LYS A 3 -10.55 13.00 0.11
C LYS A 3 -10.31 12.06 -1.06
N TYR A 4 -9.59 10.95 -0.84
CA TYR A 4 -9.15 10.07 -1.92
C TYR A 4 -9.91 8.75 -1.98
N LEU A 5 -10.38 8.26 -0.83
CA LEU A 5 -11.00 6.93 -0.71
C LEU A 5 -12.48 6.97 -0.27
N ASP A 6 -13.15 8.11 -0.44
CA ASP A 6 -14.57 8.31 -0.12
C ASP A 6 -15.50 7.32 -0.83
N PHE A 7 -15.13 6.89 -2.04
CA PHE A 7 -15.85 5.90 -2.83
C PHE A 7 -16.03 4.55 -2.13
N LEU A 8 -15.18 4.21 -1.15
CA LEU A 8 -15.33 2.99 -0.35
C LEU A 8 -16.60 3.03 0.52
N GLN A 9 -17.04 4.22 0.92
CA GLN A 9 -18.22 4.40 1.78
C GLN A 9 -19.53 3.96 1.09
N GLN A 10 -19.52 3.86 -0.24
CA GLN A 10 -20.67 3.38 -1.02
C GLN A 10 -20.83 1.86 -0.95
N TYR A 11 -19.78 1.12 -0.54
CA TYR A 11 -19.75 -0.34 -0.60
C TYR A 11 -19.34 -1.03 0.72
N PRO A 12 -19.84 -0.61 1.90
CA PRO A 12 -19.33 -1.09 3.19
C PRO A 12 -19.46 -2.61 3.35
N LYS A 13 -20.54 -3.21 2.82
CA LYS A 13 -20.79 -4.67 2.85
C LYS A 13 -19.76 -5.48 2.06
N HIS A 14 -19.07 -4.85 1.11
CA HIS A 14 -18.09 -5.51 0.23
C HIS A 14 -16.66 -5.37 0.73
N LEU A 15 -16.40 -4.49 1.71
CA LEU A 15 -15.06 -4.29 2.26
C LEU A 15 -14.60 -5.44 3.17
N GLY A 16 -15.53 -6.30 3.61
CA GLY A 16 -15.28 -7.36 4.57
C GLY A 16 -15.41 -6.88 6.01
N ASP A 17 -14.51 -7.33 6.90
CA ASP A 17 -14.42 -6.91 8.30
C ASP A 17 -13.04 -6.30 8.58
N PRO A 18 -12.72 -5.13 8.01
CA PRO A 18 -11.42 -4.50 8.16
C PRO A 18 -11.31 -3.81 9.52
N GLN A 19 -10.07 -3.71 10.02
CA GLN A 19 -9.76 -2.94 11.23
C GLN A 19 -8.64 -1.95 10.95
N GLY A 20 -8.90 -0.69 11.24
CA GLY A 20 -7.98 0.42 11.00
C GLY A 20 -6.99 0.68 12.13
N VAL A 21 -6.06 1.60 11.86
CA VAL A 21 -5.20 2.22 12.88
C VAL A 21 -5.69 3.63 13.23
N THR A 22 -5.40 4.05 14.46
CA THR A 22 -5.70 5.40 14.97
C THR A 22 -4.68 6.43 14.49
N GLU A 23 -5.01 7.72 14.62
CA GLU A 23 -4.09 8.82 14.28
C GLU A 23 -2.77 8.74 15.06
N THR A 24 -2.81 8.35 16.33
CA THR A 24 -1.62 8.15 17.16
C THR A 24 -0.74 7.03 16.62
N GLU A 25 -1.34 5.92 16.18
CA GLU A 25 -0.61 4.81 15.55
C GLU A 25 -0.02 5.23 14.20
N ILE A 26 -0.74 6.02 13.41
CA ILE A 26 -0.24 6.59 12.15
C ILE A 26 0.99 7.46 12.40
N LYS A 27 0.93 8.36 13.40
CA LYS A 27 2.08 9.20 13.79
C LYS A 27 3.27 8.36 14.25
N ALA A 28 3.02 7.28 14.98
CA ALA A 28 4.08 6.36 15.40
C ALA A 28 4.74 5.67 14.19
N ILE A 29 3.97 5.29 13.17
CA ILE A 29 4.50 4.73 11.91
C ILE A 29 5.34 5.79 11.18
N GLU A 30 4.82 7.02 11.02
CA GLU A 30 5.58 8.12 10.40
C GLU A 30 6.93 8.37 11.09
N GLN A 31 6.94 8.37 12.43
CA GLN A 31 8.15 8.50 13.23
C GLN A 31 9.09 7.31 13.07
N GLN A 32 8.57 6.08 13.09
CA GLN A 32 9.36 4.86 12.97
C GLN A 32 10.12 4.79 11.63
N PHE A 33 9.46 5.21 10.55
CA PHE A 33 10.05 5.19 9.20
C PHE A 33 10.70 6.52 8.81
N ASN A 34 10.63 7.54 9.67
CA ASN A 34 11.11 8.90 9.43
C ASN A 34 10.60 9.48 8.09
N VAL A 35 9.30 9.32 7.82
CA VAL A 35 8.63 9.82 6.61
C VAL A 35 7.30 10.47 6.95
N LYS A 36 6.81 11.33 6.05
CA LYS A 36 5.40 11.73 6.02
C LYS A 36 4.64 10.76 5.13
N LEU A 37 3.58 10.15 5.63
CA LEU A 37 2.76 9.24 4.84
C LEU A 37 1.81 10.04 3.93
N PRO A 38 1.61 9.61 2.67
CA PRO A 38 0.61 10.20 1.78
C PRO A 38 -0.80 10.12 2.35
N LEU A 39 -1.61 11.16 2.14
CA LEU A 39 -2.98 11.20 2.66
C LEU A 39 -3.85 10.03 2.17
N ALA A 40 -3.74 9.64 0.90
CA ALA A 40 -4.47 8.49 0.37
C ALA A 40 -4.11 7.17 1.08
N TYR A 41 -2.83 7.01 1.46
CA TYR A 41 -2.39 5.84 2.23
C TYR A 41 -2.83 5.92 3.70
N VAL A 42 -2.78 7.10 4.31
CA VAL A 42 -3.29 7.35 5.66
C VAL A 42 -4.78 6.98 5.75
N GLU A 43 -5.59 7.42 4.80
CA GLU A 43 -7.01 7.06 4.70
C GLU A 43 -7.21 5.55 4.58
N PHE A 44 -6.34 4.86 3.84
CA PHE A 44 -6.40 3.41 3.70
C PHE A 44 -6.10 2.69 5.02
N ILE A 45 -4.98 3.00 5.68
CA ILE A 45 -4.62 2.31 6.93
C ILE A 45 -5.55 2.67 8.09
N ALA A 46 -6.19 3.84 8.04
CA ALA A 46 -7.27 4.19 8.97
C ALA A 46 -8.51 3.28 8.85
N ILE A 47 -8.65 2.54 7.75
CA ILE A 47 -9.73 1.56 7.54
C ILE A 47 -9.20 0.12 7.62
N PHE A 48 -8.06 -0.18 7.00
CA PHE A 48 -7.56 -1.53 6.75
C PHE A 48 -6.24 -1.87 7.46
N GLY A 49 -5.70 -0.96 8.29
CA GLY A 49 -4.32 -1.04 8.78
C GLY A 49 -3.99 -2.27 9.62
N LYS A 50 -4.84 -2.68 10.57
CA LYS A 50 -4.59 -3.81 11.47
C LYS A 50 -5.02 -5.14 10.89
N LYS A 51 -6.19 -5.16 10.27
CA LYS A 51 -6.77 -6.35 9.64
C LYS A 51 -7.23 -5.94 8.25
N LYS A 52 -6.61 -6.55 7.24
CA LYS A 52 -7.10 -6.37 5.88
C LYS A 52 -8.47 -7.03 5.74
N GLY A 53 -9.39 -6.29 5.14
CA GLY A 53 -10.67 -6.81 4.71
C GLY A 53 -10.49 -7.55 3.38
N ARG A 54 -11.25 -7.15 2.37
CA ARG A 54 -11.18 -7.75 1.03
C ARG A 54 -10.34 -6.97 0.03
N ILE A 55 -9.97 -5.73 0.37
CA ILE A 55 -9.08 -4.87 -0.42
C ILE A 55 -7.63 -5.26 -0.16
N LEU A 56 -6.82 -5.36 -1.22
CA LEU A 56 -5.42 -5.81 -1.17
C LEU A 56 -5.25 -7.17 -0.45
N ARG A 57 -6.25 -8.06 -0.51
CA ARG A 57 -6.25 -9.33 0.24
C ARG A 57 -5.05 -10.24 -0.05
N ASN A 58 -4.49 -10.12 -1.24
CA ASN A 58 -3.36 -10.93 -1.70
C ASN A 58 -2.00 -10.32 -1.32
N TYR A 59 -2.00 -9.15 -0.67
CA TYR A 59 -0.81 -8.41 -0.30
C TYR A 59 -0.58 -8.52 1.21
N SER A 60 0.68 -8.51 1.63
CA SER A 60 1.08 -8.31 3.03
C SER A 60 1.03 -6.81 3.36
N SER A 61 -0.17 -6.22 3.42
CA SER A 61 -0.37 -4.77 3.50
C SER A 61 -0.77 -4.24 4.89
N GLU A 62 -0.98 -5.11 5.86
CA GLU A 62 -1.25 -4.71 7.24
C GLU A 62 -0.02 -4.05 7.87
N VAL A 63 -0.24 -3.09 8.79
CA VAL A 63 0.83 -2.29 9.39
C VAL A 63 1.87 -3.13 10.13
N ALA A 64 1.48 -4.30 10.63
CA ALA A 64 2.37 -5.26 11.27
C ALA A 64 3.47 -5.79 10.33
N TYR A 65 3.25 -5.75 9.01
CA TYR A 65 4.19 -6.23 8.01
C TYR A 65 5.11 -5.14 7.44
N LEU A 66 4.91 -3.86 7.75
CA LEU A 66 5.68 -2.76 7.14
C LEU A 66 7.20 -2.90 7.32
N VAL A 67 7.62 -3.26 8.53
CA VAL A 67 9.04 -3.48 8.84
C VAL A 67 9.59 -4.66 8.02
N GLN A 68 8.80 -5.73 7.90
CA GLN A 68 9.20 -6.93 7.15
C GLN A 68 9.25 -6.64 5.65
N ASN A 69 8.25 -5.94 5.10
CA ASN A 69 8.20 -5.54 3.70
C ASN A 69 9.45 -4.73 3.29
N ARG A 70 9.86 -3.75 4.11
CA ARG A 70 11.11 -2.99 3.85
C ARG A 70 12.34 -3.89 3.93
N LYS A 71 12.43 -4.76 4.93
CA LYS A 71 13.56 -5.70 5.08
C LYS A 71 13.69 -6.63 3.88
N ASP A 72 12.58 -7.19 3.40
CA ASP A 72 12.56 -8.11 2.28
C ASP A 72 12.90 -7.40 0.97
N ALA A 73 12.41 -6.17 0.76
CA ALA A 73 12.79 -5.35 -0.38
C ALA A 73 14.31 -5.05 -0.39
N VAL A 74 14.88 -4.65 0.75
CA VAL A 74 16.32 -4.40 0.89
C VAL A 74 17.14 -5.67 0.68
N LYS A 75 16.68 -6.81 1.20
CA LYS A 75 17.33 -8.10 0.99
C LYS A 75 17.32 -8.47 -0.50
N SER A 76 16.17 -8.38 -1.16
CA SER A 76 16.02 -8.67 -2.59
C SER A 76 16.90 -7.77 -3.46
N ALA A 77 16.95 -6.47 -3.18
CA ALA A 77 17.81 -5.54 -3.90
C ALA A 77 19.31 -5.90 -3.74
N ARG A 78 19.75 -6.28 -2.54
CA ARG A 78 21.14 -6.69 -2.29
C ARG A 78 21.53 -7.97 -3.03
N GLU A 79 20.62 -8.94 -3.13
CA GLU A 79 20.86 -10.19 -3.85
C GLU A 79 21.06 -9.99 -5.36
N MET A 80 20.56 -8.88 -5.91
CA MET A 80 20.72 -8.50 -7.32
C MET A 80 22.01 -7.71 -7.63
N GLY A 81 22.76 -7.28 -6.60
CA GLY A 81 24.03 -6.58 -6.74
C GLY A 81 23.90 -5.14 -7.29
N ASP A 82 24.97 -4.63 -7.90
CA ASP A 82 25.11 -3.21 -8.30
C ASP A 82 24.15 -2.74 -9.40
N THR A 83 23.38 -3.65 -10.02
CA THR A 83 22.37 -3.31 -11.03
C THR A 83 20.98 -3.12 -10.43
N ALA A 84 20.84 -3.32 -9.12
CA ALA A 84 19.58 -3.18 -8.42
C ALA A 84 19.18 -1.72 -8.21
N PHE A 85 17.87 -1.49 -8.16
CA PHE A 85 17.28 -0.22 -7.78
C PHE A 85 17.75 0.20 -6.38
N GLU A 86 18.20 1.44 -6.27
CA GLU A 86 18.66 2.02 -5.01
C GLU A 86 17.45 2.34 -4.10
N ILE A 87 17.35 1.61 -2.99
CA ILE A 87 16.31 1.86 -1.98
C ILE A 87 16.74 2.98 -1.06
N LYS A 88 16.01 4.10 -1.11
CA LYS A 88 16.18 5.26 -0.23
C LYS A 88 15.35 5.14 1.04
N ASP A 89 15.65 5.98 2.02
CA ASP A 89 14.86 6.08 3.25
C ASP A 89 13.46 6.66 3.01
N SER A 90 13.29 7.50 1.98
CA SER A 90 11.99 8.02 1.58
C SER A 90 11.08 6.98 0.91
N HIS A 91 11.61 5.84 0.46
CA HIS A 91 10.80 4.78 -0.14
C HIS A 91 10.08 3.98 0.94
N PHE A 92 8.75 4.08 0.94
CA PHE A 92 7.92 3.42 1.94
C PHE A 92 7.23 2.18 1.36
N PHE A 93 7.63 1.01 1.84
CA PHE A 93 7.14 -0.29 1.38
C PHE A 93 5.88 -0.70 2.12
N PHE A 94 4.73 -0.50 1.49
CA PHE A 94 3.43 -0.72 2.11
C PHE A 94 2.86 -2.13 1.89
N GLY A 95 3.41 -2.90 0.96
CA GLY A 95 2.86 -4.22 0.64
C GLY A 95 3.84 -5.12 -0.10
N GLN A 96 3.58 -6.42 -0.05
CA GLN A 96 4.33 -7.42 -0.80
C GLN A 96 3.37 -8.45 -1.36
N TRP A 97 3.64 -8.93 -2.57
CA TRP A 97 2.89 -10.02 -3.19
C TRP A 97 3.74 -11.30 -3.20
N GLN A 98 3.28 -12.29 -2.43
CA GLN A 98 3.87 -13.64 -2.33
C GLN A 98 5.39 -13.71 -2.09
N GLY A 99 5.98 -12.73 -1.42
CA GLY A 99 7.43 -12.73 -1.18
C GLY A 99 8.28 -12.34 -2.40
N LEU A 100 7.65 -12.09 -3.55
CA LEU A 100 8.33 -11.86 -4.83
C LEU A 100 8.44 -10.36 -5.12
N SER A 101 7.29 -9.68 -5.20
CA SER A 101 7.23 -8.28 -5.60
C SER A 101 6.90 -7.39 -4.41
N SER A 102 7.67 -6.32 -4.22
CA SER A 102 7.48 -5.36 -3.13
C SER A 102 6.90 -4.05 -3.67
N TYR A 103 5.87 -3.52 -3.03
CA TYR A 103 5.15 -2.33 -3.48
C TYR A 103 5.46 -1.16 -2.56
N PHE A 104 5.76 -0.01 -3.16
CA PHE A 104 6.16 1.18 -2.42
C PHE A 104 5.71 2.46 -3.11
N PHE A 105 5.83 3.57 -2.38
CA PHE A 105 5.76 4.93 -2.92
C PHE A 105 6.95 5.73 -2.37
N ASP A 106 7.31 6.82 -3.07
CA ASP A 106 8.34 7.74 -2.61
C ASP A 106 7.71 8.88 -1.80
N CYS A 107 7.98 8.92 -0.50
CA CYS A 107 7.48 9.96 0.39
C CYS A 107 8.23 11.31 0.23
N SER A 108 9.31 11.36 -0.56
CA SER A 108 10.06 12.61 -0.78
C SER A 108 9.30 13.64 -1.62
N THR A 109 8.35 13.19 -2.45
CA THR A 109 7.54 14.05 -3.33
C THR A 109 6.48 14.85 -2.56
N LEU A 110 6.14 14.42 -1.34
CA LEU A 110 5.08 14.99 -0.50
C LEU A 110 3.71 15.04 -1.20
N GLU A 111 3.50 14.21 -2.21
CA GLU A 111 2.21 14.08 -2.86
C GLU A 111 1.22 13.34 -1.96
N ASP A 112 0.00 13.86 -1.87
CA ASP A 112 -1.08 13.24 -1.09
C ASP A 112 -1.52 11.87 -1.64
N ASP A 113 -1.39 11.66 -2.95
CA ASP A 113 -1.80 10.44 -3.67
C ASP A 113 -0.76 10.04 -4.73
N PRO A 114 0.41 9.54 -4.30
CA PRO A 114 1.56 9.33 -5.16
C PRO A 114 1.40 8.10 -6.05
N ALA A 115 2.22 8.04 -7.10
CA ALA A 115 2.40 6.83 -7.88
C ALA A 115 2.85 5.64 -7.01
N VAL A 116 2.35 4.47 -7.36
CA VAL A 116 2.75 3.20 -6.74
C VAL A 116 3.79 2.55 -7.64
N TYR A 117 4.91 2.19 -7.05
CA TYR A 117 5.98 1.45 -7.69
C TYR A 117 5.96 -0.01 -7.24
N VAL A 118 6.44 -0.89 -8.12
CA VAL A 118 6.73 -2.27 -7.80
C VAL A 118 8.22 -2.51 -7.98
N LEU A 119 8.86 -3.06 -6.96
CA LEU A 119 10.22 -3.59 -7.00
C LEU A 119 10.13 -5.10 -7.24
N ASP A 120 10.62 -5.54 -8.40
CA ASP A 120 10.67 -6.94 -8.80
C ASP A 120 12.00 -7.23 -9.53
N ALA A 121 12.64 -8.34 -9.19
CA ALA A 121 13.95 -8.73 -9.72
C ALA A 121 14.97 -7.57 -9.77
N GLY A 122 15.03 -6.77 -8.69
CA GLY A 122 15.94 -5.63 -8.58
C GLY A 122 15.58 -4.41 -9.42
N LYS A 123 14.47 -4.40 -10.15
CA LYS A 123 14.00 -3.25 -10.94
C LYS A 123 12.76 -2.63 -10.32
N ALA A 124 12.72 -1.30 -10.29
CA ALA A 124 11.54 -0.56 -9.87
C ALA A 124 10.82 0.03 -11.07
N ASP A 125 9.56 -0.35 -11.24
CA ASP A 125 8.70 0.15 -12.31
C ASP A 125 7.43 0.79 -11.73
N VAL A 126 6.86 1.75 -12.46
CA VAL A 126 5.56 2.34 -12.09
C VAL A 126 4.47 1.28 -12.26
N PHE A 127 3.85 0.88 -11.15
CA PHE A 127 2.75 -0.08 -11.14
C PHE A 127 1.41 0.61 -11.37
N LYS A 128 1.19 1.76 -10.71
CA LYS A 128 0.00 2.61 -10.87
C LYS A 128 0.37 4.08 -10.76
N SER A 129 -0.39 4.95 -11.44
CA SER A 129 -0.13 6.39 -11.40
C SER A 129 -0.54 7.04 -10.08
N SER A 130 -1.38 6.37 -9.28
CA SER A 130 -1.77 6.82 -7.93
C SER A 130 -2.15 5.64 -7.02
N PHE A 131 -2.07 5.85 -5.71
CA PHE A 131 -2.50 4.87 -4.72
C PHE A 131 -4.03 4.73 -4.70
N SER A 132 -4.77 5.82 -4.82
CA SER A 132 -6.24 5.78 -4.90
C SER A 132 -6.74 4.98 -6.11
N GLN A 133 -6.04 5.04 -7.25
CA GLN A 133 -6.35 4.20 -8.42
C GLN A 133 -6.17 2.72 -8.09
N LEU A 134 -5.06 2.35 -7.42
CA LEU A 134 -4.85 0.97 -6.98
C LEU A 134 -6.03 0.47 -6.14
N ILE A 135 -6.44 1.25 -5.13
CA ILE A 135 -7.55 0.88 -4.25
C ILE A 135 -8.88 0.78 -5.02
N ARG A 136 -9.13 1.67 -5.98
CA ARG A 136 -10.33 1.61 -6.84
C ARG A 136 -10.35 0.34 -7.69
N GLU A 137 -9.21 -0.05 -8.25
CA GLU A 137 -9.12 -1.30 -9.02
C GLU A 137 -9.31 -2.54 -8.15
N GLU A 138 -8.74 -2.57 -6.95
CA GLU A 138 -8.96 -3.66 -5.99
C GLU A 138 -10.43 -3.77 -5.57
N LEU A 139 -11.10 -2.64 -5.31
CA LEU A 139 -12.53 -2.61 -5.05
C LEU A 139 -13.32 -3.17 -6.24
N ASN A 140 -12.99 -2.75 -7.46
CA ASN A 140 -13.66 -3.26 -8.66
C ASN A 140 -13.52 -4.79 -8.80
N LYS A 141 -12.36 -5.36 -8.47
CA LYS A 141 -12.17 -6.82 -8.44
C LYS A 141 -13.10 -7.48 -7.44
N VAL A 142 -13.25 -6.91 -6.24
CA VAL A 142 -14.17 -7.40 -5.21
C VAL A 142 -15.62 -7.31 -5.68
N LEU A 143 -16.04 -6.17 -6.24
CA LEU A 143 -17.41 -5.95 -6.72
C LEU A 143 -17.75 -6.87 -7.90
N LYS A 144 -16.81 -7.14 -8.80
CA LYS A 144 -16.98 -8.13 -9.88
C LYS A 144 -17.14 -9.55 -9.33
N PHE A 145 -16.34 -9.91 -8.33
CA PHE A 145 -16.45 -11.22 -7.67
C PHE A 145 -17.81 -11.39 -6.97
N ASP A 146 -18.33 -10.31 -6.36
CA ASP A 146 -19.62 -10.30 -5.68
C ASP A 146 -20.83 -10.16 -6.63
N GLY A 147 -20.60 -10.02 -7.94
CA GLY A 147 -21.67 -9.86 -8.94
C GLY A 147 -22.37 -8.49 -8.93
N VAL A 148 -21.80 -7.50 -8.25
CA VAL A 148 -22.35 -6.13 -8.16
C VAL A 148 -22.18 -5.38 -9.48
N ILE A 149 -21.05 -5.60 -10.16
CA ILE A 149 -20.75 -5.00 -11.46
C ILE A 149 -20.38 -6.10 -12.47
N LYS A 150 -20.74 -5.89 -13.74
CA LYS A 150 -20.49 -6.87 -14.81
C LYS A 150 -18.99 -6.95 -15.16
N LYS A 151 -18.59 -8.11 -15.71
CA LYS A 151 -17.21 -8.38 -16.14
C LYS A 151 -16.74 -7.39 -17.19
#